data_AF-A0A957ZRU6-F1
#
_entry.id   AF-A0A957ZRU6-F1
#
_cell.length_a   1.000
_cell.length_b   1.000
_cell.length_c   1.000
_cell.angle_alpha   90.00
_cell.angle_beta   90.00
_cell.angle_gamma   90.00
#
_symmetry.space_group_name_H-M   'P 1'
#
loop_
_entity.id
_entity.type
_entity.pdbx_description
1 polymer ?
#
loop_
_entity_poly.entity_id
_entity_poly.type
_entity_poly.pdbx_seq_one_letter_code
_entity_poly.pdbx_strand_id
1 'polypeptide(L)'
;MAKFGPPDSELRISLNQFGLYEREIRFYQELADQVAFRTPDCCYSAWDAETGEFVLLLEDLAPARNGERAVGCSLLEAEPAIREIAKFHAAWSQDPTYSSRSGCAISAPPLSINDGKIWRWCNRLSCSRR
;
A
#
# COMPACT_ATOMS: atom_id res chain seq x y z
N MET A 1 -8.90 -12.67 8.16
CA MET A 1 -7.69 -12.43 8.98
C MET A 1 -7.83 -11.13 9.79
N ALA A 2 -7.46 -11.12 11.07
CA ALA A 2 -7.49 -9.91 11.91
C ALA A 2 -6.07 -9.39 12.20
N LYS A 3 -5.89 -8.07 12.16
CA LYS A 3 -4.65 -7.36 12.49
C LYS A 3 -4.93 -6.35 13.59
N PHE A 4 -4.11 -6.37 14.63
CA PHE A 4 -4.20 -5.48 15.79
C PHE A 4 -2.91 -4.69 15.94
N GLY A 5 -2.99 -3.56 16.63
CA GLY A 5 -1.82 -2.82 17.08
C GLY A 5 -0.96 -3.61 18.06
N PRO A 6 0.33 -3.24 18.20
CA PRO A 6 1.18 -3.88 19.18
C PRO A 6 0.65 -3.62 20.61
N PRO A 7 0.74 -4.60 21.51
CA PRO A 7 0.26 -4.46 22.88
C PRO A 7 1.11 -3.49 23.69
N ASP A 8 2.38 -3.33 23.32
CA ASP A 8 3.31 -2.36 23.92
C ASP A 8 2.96 -0.92 23.49
N SER A 9 2.68 -0.06 24.46
CA SER A 9 2.23 1.31 24.22
C SER A 9 3.31 2.19 23.61
N GLU A 10 4.58 2.06 24.02
CA GLU A 10 5.69 2.87 23.51
C GLU A 10 5.97 2.57 22.03
N LEU A 11 5.96 1.28 21.68
CA LEU A 11 6.08 0.83 20.30
C LEU A 11 4.91 1.33 19.46
N ARG A 12 3.68 1.24 19.98
CA ARG A 12 2.48 1.74 19.30
C ARG A 12 2.56 3.24 19.04
N ILE A 13 2.89 4.04 20.04
CA ILE A 13 3.05 5.50 19.90
C ILE A 13 4.11 5.81 18.84
N SER A 14 5.26 5.14 18.89
CA SER A 14 6.33 5.31 17.92
C SER A 14 5.89 4.96 16.49
N LEU A 15 5.10 3.90 16.31
CA LEU A 15 4.60 3.48 14.99
C LEU A 15 3.50 4.41 14.44
N ASN A 16 2.69 5.00 15.32
CA ASN A 16 1.69 5.99 14.93
C ASN A 16 2.33 7.27 14.38
N GLN A 17 3.51 7.64 14.85
CA GLN A 17 4.24 8.80 14.30
C GLN A 17 4.57 8.61 12.81
N PHE A 18 4.70 7.37 12.34
CA PHE A 18 4.90 7.05 10.92
C PHE A 18 3.57 6.93 10.13
N GLY A 19 2.42 7.03 10.80
CA GLY A 19 1.09 6.95 10.19
C GLY A 19 0.80 5.61 9.49
N LEU A 20 1.56 4.55 9.79
CA LEU A 20 1.49 3.30 9.02
C LEU A 20 0.12 2.63 9.12
N TYR A 21 -0.43 2.57 10.34
CA TYR A 21 -1.71 1.93 10.60
C TYR A 21 -2.89 2.80 10.15
N GLU A 22 -2.83 4.11 10.38
CA GLU A 22 -3.83 5.05 9.84
C GLU A 22 -3.94 4.91 8.32
N ARG A 23 -2.81 4.92 7.60
CA ARG A 23 -2.78 4.81 6.14
C ARG A 23 -3.38 3.50 5.64
N GLU A 24 -3.10 2.39 6.33
CA GLU A 24 -3.65 1.08 5.97
C GLU A 24 -5.16 1.02 6.20
N ILE A 25 -5.65 1.54 7.33
CA ILE A 25 -7.09 1.61 7.63
C ILE A 25 -7.81 2.49 6.60
N ARG A 26 -7.31 3.70 6.35
CA ARG A 26 -7.87 4.62 5.35
C ARG A 26 -7.83 4.03 3.95
N PHE A 27 -6.79 3.27 3.59
CA PHE A 27 -6.76 2.58 2.30
C PHE A 27 -7.98 1.67 2.14
N TYR A 28 -8.30 0.83 3.14
CA TYR A 28 -9.46 -0.06 3.06
C TYR A 28 -10.81 0.65 3.19
N GLN A 29 -10.88 1.78 3.90
CA GLN A 29 -12.12 2.55 4.05
C GLN A 29 -12.43 3.44 2.84
N GLU A 30 -11.40 4.01 2.23
CA GLU A 30 -11.55 5.09 1.27
C GLU A 30 -11.14 4.68 -0.15
N LEU A 31 -10.15 3.80 -0.33
CA LEU A 31 -9.48 3.59 -1.62
C LEU A 31 -9.62 2.19 -2.20
N ALA A 32 -9.86 1.16 -1.38
CA ALA A 32 -9.85 -0.24 -1.82
C ALA A 32 -10.84 -0.53 -2.96
N ASP A 33 -12.00 0.14 -2.97
CA ASP A 33 -13.02 -0.01 -4.04
C ASP A 33 -12.68 0.78 -5.32
N GLN A 34 -11.68 1.65 -5.27
CA GLN A 34 -11.28 2.51 -6.39
C GLN A 34 -10.05 1.97 -7.13
N VAL A 35 -9.33 0.99 -6.56
CA VAL A 35 -8.14 0.43 -7.19
C VAL A 35 -8.50 -0.67 -8.19
N ALA A 36 -7.74 -0.73 -9.29
CA ALA A 36 -8.00 -1.66 -10.39
C ALA A 36 -7.50 -3.10 -10.14
N PHE A 37 -6.90 -3.39 -8.99
CA PHE A 37 -6.41 -4.71 -8.63
C PHE A 37 -7.19 -5.26 -7.43
N ARG A 38 -7.19 -6.59 -7.29
CA ARG A 38 -7.92 -7.28 -6.23
C ARG A 38 -7.31 -6.98 -4.87
N THR A 39 -8.11 -6.45 -3.95
CA THR A 39 -7.82 -6.28 -2.53
C THR A 39 -8.61 -7.30 -1.71
N PRO A 40 -8.20 -7.62 -0.47
CA PRO A 40 -9.04 -8.33 0.50
C PRO A 40 -10.29 -7.54 0.84
N ASP A 41 -11.45 -8.21 0.90
CA ASP A 41 -12.66 -7.55 1.38
C ASP A 41 -12.46 -7.10 2.83
N CYS A 42 -12.81 -5.84 3.12
CA CYS A 42 -12.74 -5.29 4.47
C CYS A 42 -14.04 -5.61 5.21
N CYS A 43 -13.99 -6.55 6.15
CA CYS A 43 -15.15 -6.89 6.99
C CYS A 43 -15.36 -5.85 8.10
N TYR A 44 -14.27 -5.34 8.68
CA TYR A 44 -14.32 -4.31 9.71
C TYR A 44 -12.98 -3.56 9.80
N SER A 45 -13.03 -2.26 10.02
CA SER A 45 -11.84 -1.44 10.30
C SER A 45 -12.17 -0.32 11.28
N ALA A 46 -11.30 -0.12 12.27
CA ALA A 46 -11.39 0.99 13.21
C ALA A 46 -9.98 1.42 13.64
N TRP A 47 -9.84 2.73 13.87
CA TRP A 47 -8.62 3.35 14.35
C TRP A 47 -8.98 4.51 15.28
N ASP A 48 -8.26 4.61 16.39
CA ASP A 48 -8.34 5.71 17.32
C ASP A 48 -7.07 6.57 17.20
N ALA A 49 -7.24 7.85 16.85
CA ALA A 49 -6.14 8.78 16.66
C ALA A 49 -5.44 9.20 17.95
N GLU A 50 -6.13 9.14 19.09
CA GLU A 50 -5.58 9.55 20.39
C GLU A 50 -4.75 8.42 20.99
N THR A 51 -5.27 7.20 20.97
CA THR A 51 -4.61 6.03 21.55
C THR A 51 -3.73 5.30 20.54
N GLY A 52 -4.04 5.42 19.25
CA GLY A 52 -3.41 4.62 18.20
C GLY A 52 -3.80 3.15 18.21
N GLU A 53 -4.83 2.80 18.97
CA GLU A 53 -5.42 1.48 18.87
C GLU A 53 -6.08 1.34 17.51
N PHE A 54 -5.93 0.17 16.90
CA PHE A 54 -6.60 -0.14 15.66
C PHE A 54 -6.92 -1.62 15.58
N VAL A 55 -7.93 -1.90 14.76
CA VAL A 55 -8.29 -3.24 14.33
C VAL A 55 -8.63 -3.21 12.85
N LEU A 56 -8.10 -4.17 12.12
CA LEU A 56 -8.43 -4.40 10.71
C LEU A 56 -8.77 -5.88 10.52
N LEU A 57 -10.00 -6.14 10.09
CA LEU A 57 -10.51 -7.48 9.79
C LEU A 57 -10.75 -7.58 8.29
N LEU A 58 -9.98 -8.43 7.63
CA LEU A 58 -10.04 -8.68 6.19
C LEU A 58 -10.52 -10.10 5.89
N GLU A 59 -10.97 -10.30 4.66
CA GLU A 59 -11.11 -11.61 4.02
C GLU A 59 -9.90 -12.51 4.29
N ASP A 60 -10.14 -13.82 4.44
CA ASP A 60 -9.06 -14.81 4.44
C ASP A 60 -8.68 -15.18 3.01
N LEU A 61 -7.39 -15.10 2.68
CA LEU A 61 -6.88 -15.38 1.35
C LEU A 61 -6.38 -16.82 1.18
N ALA A 62 -6.55 -17.69 2.19
CA ALA A 62 -6.18 -19.09 2.06
C ALA A 62 -6.77 -19.70 0.76
N PRO A 63 -5.96 -20.42 -0.05
CA PRO A 63 -4.64 -20.98 0.27
C PRO A 63 -3.43 -20.10 -0.12
N ALA A 64 -3.62 -18.81 -0.40
CA ALA A 64 -2.52 -17.90 -0.72
C ALA A 64 -1.52 -17.81 0.45
N ARG A 65 -0.22 -17.66 0.11
CA ARG A 65 0.86 -17.52 1.10
C ARG A 65 1.39 -16.11 1.17
N ASN A 66 1.73 -15.68 2.38
CA ASN A 66 2.49 -14.45 2.58
C ASN A 66 3.89 -14.60 1.98
N GLY A 67 4.40 -13.51 1.38
CA GLY A 67 5.79 -13.46 0.92
C GLY A 67 6.77 -13.50 2.09
N GLU A 68 7.88 -14.21 1.92
CA GLU A 68 8.91 -14.33 2.95
C GLU A 68 9.99 -13.27 2.75
N ARG A 69 10.09 -12.30 3.68
CA ARG A 69 11.00 -11.16 3.53
C ARG A 69 12.48 -11.56 3.50
N ALA A 70 12.86 -12.60 4.25
CA ALA A 70 14.26 -13.04 4.35
C ALA A 70 14.74 -13.79 3.11
N VAL A 71 13.87 -14.62 2.53
CA VAL A 71 14.18 -15.47 1.37
C VAL A 71 13.90 -14.74 0.05
N GLY A 72 12.94 -13.81 0.06
CA GLY A 72 12.49 -13.09 -1.13
C GLY A 72 11.42 -13.85 -1.90
N CYS A 73 11.37 -13.65 -3.22
CA CYS A 73 10.42 -14.31 -4.11
C CYS A 73 11.10 -14.72 -5.41
N SER A 74 10.55 -15.73 -6.08
CA SER A 74 10.98 -16.13 -7.42
C SER A 74 10.56 -15.09 -8.47
N LEU A 75 11.20 -15.13 -9.64
CA LEU A 75 10.84 -14.24 -10.75
C LEU A 75 9.37 -14.42 -11.19
N LEU A 76 8.86 -15.65 -11.15
CA LEU A 76 7.47 -15.97 -11.50
C LEU A 76 6.46 -15.33 -10.54
N GLU A 77 6.84 -15.06 -9.31
CA GLU A 77 6.01 -14.35 -8.32
C GLU A 77 6.20 -12.83 -8.39
N ALA A 78 7.44 -12.39 -8.60
CA ALA A 78 7.79 -10.98 -8.67
C ALA A 78 7.14 -10.29 -9.87
N GLU A 79 7.16 -10.93 -11.05
CA GLU A 79 6.66 -10.33 -12.29
C GLU A 79 5.19 -9.87 -12.20
N PRO A 80 4.22 -10.72 -11.81
CA PRO A 80 2.83 -10.27 -11.68
C PRO A 80 2.66 -9.20 -10.60
N ALA A 81 3.37 -9.30 -9.47
CA ALA A 81 3.29 -8.29 -8.40
C ALA A 81 3.77 -6.91 -8.87
N ILE A 82 4.93 -6.84 -9.53
CA ILE A 82 5.48 -5.59 -10.08
C ILE A 82 4.56 -5.02 -11.17
N ARG A 83 3.93 -5.86 -11.98
CA ARG A 83 2.99 -5.43 -13.01
C ARG A 83 1.76 -4.73 -12.41
N GLU A 84 1.18 -5.27 -11.35
CA GLU A 84 0.05 -4.64 -10.66
C GLU A 84 0.47 -3.34 -9.96
N ILE A 85 1.64 -3.32 -9.31
CA ILE A 85 2.21 -2.10 -8.70
C ILE A 85 2.41 -1.01 -9.77
N ALA A 86 2.93 -1.36 -10.94
CA ALA A 86 3.13 -0.41 -12.03
C ALA A 86 1.81 0.18 -12.55
N LYS A 87 0.76 -0.64 -12.69
CA LYS A 87 -0.59 -0.17 -13.06
C LYS A 87 -1.16 0.77 -12.02
N PHE A 88 -1.07 0.40 -10.73
CA PHE A 88 -1.51 1.25 -9.64
C PHE A 88 -0.76 2.58 -9.64
N HIS A 89 0.58 2.56 -9.70
CA HIS A 89 1.37 3.77 -9.76
C HIS A 89 0.99 4.66 -10.97
N ALA A 90 0.81 4.06 -12.15
CA ALA A 90 0.43 4.81 -13.36
C ALA A 90 -0.93 5.51 -13.21
N ALA A 91 -1.92 4.84 -12.62
CA ALA A 91 -3.25 5.40 -12.42
C ALA A 91 -3.28 6.55 -11.39
N TRP A 92 -2.44 6.49 -10.36
CA TRP A 92 -2.53 7.40 -9.21
C TRP A 92 -1.43 8.46 -9.14
N SER A 93 -0.31 8.30 -9.87
CA SER A 93 0.85 9.21 -9.79
C SER A 93 0.60 10.65 -10.22
N GLN A 94 -0.47 10.92 -10.98
CA GLN A 94 -0.85 12.26 -11.41
C GLN A 94 -2.31 12.59 -11.14
N ASP A 95 -2.99 11.82 -10.29
CA ASP A 95 -4.39 12.09 -9.96
C ASP A 95 -4.49 13.35 -9.06
N PRO A 96 -5.06 14.46 -9.58
CA PRO A 96 -5.17 15.70 -8.82
C PRO A 96 -6.19 15.60 -7.68
N THR A 97 -7.09 14.60 -7.68
CA THR A 97 -8.05 14.39 -6.58
C THR A 97 -7.38 13.83 -5.34
N TYR A 98 -6.23 13.17 -5.49
CA TYR A 98 -5.47 12.55 -4.41
C TYR A 98 -4.45 13.50 -3.78
N SER A 99 -3.83 14.38 -4.58
CA SER A 99 -2.83 15.34 -4.09
C SER A 99 -3.39 16.36 -3.08
N SER A 100 -4.70 16.59 -3.09
CA SER A 100 -5.40 17.49 -2.17
C SER A 100 -5.98 16.82 -0.92
N ARG A 101 -5.95 15.48 -0.79
CA ARG A 101 -6.49 14.76 0.39
C ARG A 101 -5.43 14.65 1.49
N SER A 102 -5.63 15.38 2.58
CA SER A 102 -4.81 15.33 3.79
C SER A 102 -4.66 13.88 4.31
N GLY A 103 -3.43 13.42 4.56
CA GLY A 103 -3.12 12.07 5.07
C GLY A 103 -2.88 10.99 4.01
N CYS A 104 -3.22 11.27 2.75
CA CYS A 104 -2.98 10.37 1.62
C CYS A 104 -1.65 10.64 0.89
N ALA A 105 -1.04 11.82 1.08
CA ALA A 105 0.26 12.12 0.51
C ALA A 105 1.29 11.08 0.97
N ILE A 106 1.76 10.26 0.04
CA ILE A 106 3.00 9.51 0.23
C ILE A 106 4.09 10.59 0.20
N SER A 107 4.40 11.21 1.33
CA SER A 107 5.71 11.80 1.49
C SER A 107 6.67 10.62 1.41
N ALA A 108 7.20 10.37 0.22
CA ALA A 108 8.33 9.48 0.09
C ALA A 108 9.37 10.01 1.08
N PRO A 109 9.90 9.21 2.02
CA PRO A 109 11.13 9.61 2.67
C PRO A 109 12.14 9.92 1.55
N PRO A 110 13.05 10.89 1.73
CA PRO A 110 14.04 11.22 0.71
C PRO A 110 15.00 10.03 0.56
N LEU A 111 14.56 9.00 -0.15
CA LEU A 111 15.44 8.04 -0.78
C LEU A 111 15.99 8.77 -1.98
N SER A 112 17.31 8.98 -2.02
CA SER A 112 18.02 9.44 -3.21
C SER A 112 17.94 8.36 -4.30
N ILE A 113 16.74 8.17 -4.85
CA ILE A 113 16.51 7.35 -6.02
C ILE A 113 16.93 8.21 -7.20
N ASN A 114 18.07 7.86 -7.80
CA ASN A 114 18.61 8.45 -9.02
C ASN A 114 17.51 8.85 -10.02
N ASP A 115 17.29 10.16 -10.14
CA ASP A 115 16.23 10.84 -10.88
C ASP A 115 16.33 10.65 -12.41
N GLY A 116 16.03 9.44 -12.90
CA GLY A 116 15.89 9.29 -14.36
C GLY A 116 15.61 7.90 -14.92
N LYS A 117 15.71 6.83 -14.13
CA LYS A 117 15.59 5.46 -14.68
C LYS A 117 14.19 4.85 -14.57
N ILE A 118 13.44 5.12 -13.50
CA ILE A 118 12.08 4.57 -13.31
C ILE A 118 11.08 5.21 -14.28
N TRP A 119 11.13 6.53 -14.48
CA TRP A 119 10.22 7.25 -15.38
C TRP A 119 10.36 6.82 -16.85
N ARG A 120 11.58 6.45 -17.30
CA ARG A 120 11.80 5.95 -18.67
C ARG A 120 11.21 4.56 -18.91
N TRP A 121 10.99 3.76 -17.88
CA TRP A 121 10.42 2.41 -18.00
C TRP A 121 8.90 2.47 -18.21
N CYS A 122 8.20 3.32 -17.45
CA CYS A 122 6.75 3.49 -17.55
C CYS A 122 6.31 4.03 -18.93
N ASN A 123 7.06 5.00 -19.50
CA ASN A 123 6.78 5.54 -20.83
C ASN A 123 7.15 4.62 -22.01
N ARG A 124 7.90 3.53 -21.78
CA ARG A 124 8.26 2.59 -22.86
C ARG A 124 7.18 1.51 -23.07
N LEU A 125 6.37 1.20 -22.05
CA LEU A 125 5.31 0.20 -22.13
C LEU A 125 4.01 0.72 -22.78
N SER A 126 3.83 2.05 -22.88
CA SER A 126 2.71 2.68 -23.60
C SER A 126 2.96 2.83 -25.11
N CYS A 127 4.13 2.43 -25.64
CA CYS A 127 4.50 2.63 -27.03
C CYS A 127 5.02 1.33 -27.69
N SER A 128 4.17 0.29 -27.78
CA SER A 128 4.38 -0.84 -28.71
C SER A 128 3.08 -1.49 -29.21
N ARG A 129 2.01 -0.70 -29.32
CA ARG A 129 0.92 -0.99 -30.28
C ARG A 129 0.86 0.13 -31.31
N ARG A 130 1.61 -0.08 -32.39
CA ARG A 130 1.27 0.42 -33.72
C ARG A 130 1.66 -0.67 -34.72
#